data_AF-A0A5B6V7L8-F1
#
_entry.id   AF-A0A5B6V7L8-F1
#
_cell.length_a   1.000
_cell.length_b   1.000
_cell.length_c   1.000
_cell.angle_alpha   90.00
_cell.angle_beta   90.00
_cell.angle_gamma   90.00
#
_symmetry.space_group_name_H-M   'P 1'
#
loop_
_entity.id
_entity.type
_entity.pdbx_description
1 polymer ?
#
loop_
_entity_poly.entity_id
_entity_poly.type
_entity_poly.pdbx_seq_one_letter_code
_entity_poly.pdbx_strand_id
1 'polypeptide(L)'
;MGDKNTTFFHKSATHRRRKNNVNGLEDEFRYLKTETEEMEKMATYYFKELFSSKEVNDCSKLMEYFQPNITEEHSRDLMAKFTKDEIVLAVKSIAPLKAP
;
A
#
# COMPACT_ATOMS: atom_id res chain seq x y z
N MET A 1 -41.10 -5.56 5.14
CA MET A 1 -40.08 -5.91 4.12
C MET A 1 -38.72 -5.76 4.77
N GLY A 2 -38.10 -6.81 5.32
CA GLY A 2 -36.84 -6.64 6.09
C GLY A 2 -36.05 -7.91 6.41
N ASP A 3 -36.66 -9.08 6.60
CA ASP A 3 -35.94 -10.25 7.16
C ASP A 3 -35.36 -11.25 6.15
N LYS A 4 -35.69 -11.15 4.86
CA LYS A 4 -35.31 -12.19 3.88
C LYS A 4 -33.88 -12.05 3.35
N ASN A 5 -33.25 -10.87 3.48
CA ASN A 5 -31.89 -10.65 2.99
C ASN A 5 -30.83 -10.90 4.08
N THR A 6 -31.17 -10.66 5.35
CA THR A 6 -30.24 -10.85 6.49
C THR A 6 -29.83 -12.31 6.64
N THR A 7 -30.74 -13.27 6.48
CA THR A 7 -30.43 -14.71 6.61
C THR A 7 -29.41 -15.21 5.58
N PHE A 8 -29.49 -14.76 4.33
CA PHE A 8 -28.49 -15.11 3.31
C PHE A 8 -27.12 -14.51 3.63
N PHE A 9 -27.07 -13.23 3.98
CA PHE A 9 -25.81 -12.57 4.34
C PHE A 9 -25.21 -13.13 5.63
N HIS A 10 -26.03 -13.44 6.65
CA HIS A 10 -25.57 -14.09 7.88
C HIS A 10 -24.98 -15.47 7.59
N LYS A 11 -25.67 -16.30 6.79
CA LYS A 11 -25.13 -17.63 6.40
C LYS A 11 -23.83 -17.49 5.62
N SER A 12 -23.76 -16.55 4.68
CA SER A 12 -22.55 -16.27 3.89
C SER A 12 -21.39 -15.78 4.76
N ALA A 13 -21.65 -14.86 5.70
CA ALA A 13 -20.66 -14.34 6.63
C ALA A 13 -20.14 -15.43 7.59
N THR A 14 -21.04 -16.26 8.14
CA THR A 14 -20.66 -17.39 9.00
C THR A 14 -19.85 -18.42 8.22
N HIS A 15 -20.25 -18.75 6.99
CA HIS A 15 -19.49 -19.67 6.15
C HIS A 15 -18.09 -19.12 5.84
N ARG A 16 -17.99 -17.82 5.50
CA ARG A 16 -16.72 -17.14 5.27
C ARG A 16 -15.85 -17.12 6.53
N ARG A 17 -16.43 -16.80 7.70
CA ARG A 17 -15.73 -16.82 8.99
C ARG A 17 -15.18 -18.21 9.29
N ARG A 18 -15.98 -19.27 9.10
CA ARG A 18 -15.53 -20.64 9.32
C ARG A 18 -14.43 -21.06 8.35
N LYS A 19 -14.55 -20.70 7.07
CA LYS A 19 -13.57 -21.05 6.04
C LYS A 19 -12.24 -20.30 6.22
N ASN A 20 -12.31 -19.05 6.65
CA ASN A 20 -11.14 -18.17 6.77
C ASN A 20 -10.60 -18.09 8.19
N ASN A 21 -11.05 -18.99 9.08
CA ASN A 21 -10.51 -19.02 10.43
C ASN A 21 -9.09 -19.58 10.39
N VAL A 22 -8.13 -18.78 10.82
CA VAL A 22 -6.74 -19.21 10.96
C VAL A 22 -6.62 -19.88 12.32
N ASN A 23 -6.46 -21.21 12.33
CA ASN A 23 -6.39 -21.98 13.57
C ASN A 23 -4.98 -22.04 14.18
N GLY A 24 -3.96 -21.61 13.43
CA GLY A 24 -2.58 -21.59 13.87
C GLY A 24 -1.66 -20.99 12.82
N LEU A 25 -0.47 -20.58 13.26
CA LEU A 25 0.63 -20.11 12.42
C LEU A 25 1.85 -21.00 12.65
N GLU A 26 2.61 -21.26 11.60
CA GLU A 26 3.85 -22.01 11.67
C GLU A 26 5.03 -21.04 11.79
N ASP A 27 5.94 -21.29 12.73
CA ASP A 27 7.15 -20.50 12.91
C ASP A 27 8.30 -20.93 11.99
N GLU A 28 9.43 -20.22 12.08
CA GLU A 28 10.64 -20.48 11.28
C GLU A 28 11.26 -21.87 11.52
N PHE A 29 10.94 -22.51 12.64
CA PHE A 29 11.39 -23.86 13.00
C PHE A 29 10.32 -24.93 12.72
N ARG A 30 9.25 -24.57 11.99
CA ARG A 30 8.12 -25.44 11.66
C ARG A 30 7.25 -25.86 12.85
N TYR A 31 7.28 -25.12 13.95
CA TYR A 31 6.37 -25.36 15.06
C TYR A 31 5.06 -24.62 14.86
N LEU A 32 3.95 -25.35 14.99
CA LEU A 32 2.62 -24.79 14.91
C LEU A 32 2.25 -24.11 16.23
N LYS A 33 2.04 -22.80 16.18
CA LYS A 33 1.49 -21.99 17.27
C LYS A 33 0.00 -21.81 17.08
N THR A 34 -0.76 -22.14 18.12
CA THR A 34 -2.24 -22.05 18.12
C THR A 34 -2.76 -21.09 19.20
N GLU A 35 -1.88 -20.63 20.10
CA GLU A 35 -2.21 -19.62 21.08
C GLU A 35 -2.39 -18.26 20.39
N THR A 36 -3.51 -17.60 20.65
CA THR A 36 -3.87 -16.34 19.99
C THR A 36 -2.82 -15.25 20.23
N GLU A 37 -2.26 -15.16 21.43
CA GLU A 37 -1.23 -14.18 21.76
C GLU A 37 0.08 -14.42 20.99
N GLU A 38 0.50 -15.68 20.85
CA GLU A 38 1.67 -16.03 20.03
C GLU A 38 1.43 -15.70 18.55
N MET A 39 0.25 -16.07 18.03
CA MET A 39 -0.12 -15.80 16.64
C MET A 39 -0.17 -14.30 16.33
N GLU A 40 -0.69 -13.48 17.26
CA GLU A 40 -0.74 -12.03 17.12
C GLU A 40 0.67 -11.42 17.07
N LYS A 41 1.57 -11.86 17.96
CA LYS A 41 2.97 -11.44 17.98
C LYS A 41 3.67 -11.80 16.67
N MET A 42 3.48 -13.03 16.19
CA MET A 42 4.05 -13.51 14.92
C MET A 42 3.56 -12.69 13.72
N ALA A 43 2.24 -12.50 13.60
CA ALA A 43 1.66 -11.72 12.51
C ALA A 43 2.15 -10.27 12.53
N THR A 44 2.20 -9.66 13.72
CA THR A 44 2.68 -8.28 13.89
C THR A 44 4.14 -8.14 13.47
N TYR A 45 5.01 -9.04 13.95
CA TYR A 45 6.42 -9.05 13.58
C TYR A 45 6.60 -9.23 12.07
N TYR A 46 5.94 -10.22 11.49
CA TYR A 46 6.01 -10.52 10.06
C TYR A 46 5.63 -9.32 9.19
N PHE A 47 4.47 -8.70 9.43
CA PHE A 47 4.05 -7.55 8.64
C PHE A 47 4.90 -6.31 8.88
N LYS A 48 5.40 -6.11 10.11
CA LYS A 48 6.33 -5.03 10.40
C LYS A 48 7.62 -5.17 9.60
N GLU A 49 8.18 -6.38 9.51
CA GLU A 49 9.38 -6.64 8.71
C GLU A 49 9.09 -6.54 7.20
N LEU A 50 7.97 -7.11 6.74
CA LEU A 50 7.57 -7.12 5.33
C LEU A 50 7.39 -5.69 4.78
N PHE A 51 6.80 -4.80 5.58
CA PHE A 51 6.59 -3.40 5.22
C PHE A 51 7.68 -2.46 5.73
N SER A 52 8.73 -2.98 6.37
CA SER A 52 9.90 -2.17 6.71
C SER A 52 10.69 -1.87 5.44
N SER A 53 11.22 -0.65 5.34
CA SER A 53 12.23 -0.34 4.33
C SER A 53 13.45 -1.23 4.57
N LYS A 54 13.70 -2.17 3.67
CA LYS A 54 14.99 -2.84 3.57
C LYS A 54 15.87 -1.86 2.81
N GLU A 55 16.96 -1.38 3.41
CA GLU A 55 17.92 -0.55 2.68
C GLU A 55 18.26 -1.25 1.37
N VAL A 56 17.84 -0.64 0.26
CA VAL A 56 18.16 -1.19 -1.05
C VAL A 56 19.61 -0.80 -1.30
N ASN A 57 20.51 -1.69 -0.91
CA ASN A 57 21.92 -1.57 -1.27
C ASN A 57 22.02 -1.79 -2.78
N ASP A 58 22.22 -0.68 -3.47
CA ASP A 58 22.57 -0.57 -4.88
C ASP A 58 21.47 -0.93 -5.90
N CYS A 59 20.69 0.09 -6.29
CA CYS A 59 19.77 0.03 -7.43
C CYS A 59 20.47 0.20 -8.79
N SER A 60 21.80 0.31 -8.87
CA SER A 60 22.49 0.68 -10.12
C SER A 60 22.22 -0.31 -11.25
N LYS A 61 22.20 -1.62 -10.96
CA LYS A 61 21.83 -2.65 -11.93
C LYS A 61 20.42 -2.48 -12.48
N LEU A 62 19.47 -2.01 -11.67
CA LEU A 62 18.11 -1.74 -12.11
C LEU A 62 18.09 -0.50 -13.03
N MET A 63 18.88 0.53 -12.67
CA MET A 63 19.01 1.77 -13.43
C MET A 63 19.62 1.55 -14.83
N GLU A 64 20.50 0.56 -15.00
CA GLU A 64 21.03 0.18 -16.33
C GLU A 64 19.95 -0.22 -17.34
N TYR A 65 18.79 -0.71 -16.87
CA TYR A 65 17.66 -1.08 -17.75
C TYR A 65 16.71 0.09 -18.06
N PHE A 66 16.84 1.22 -17.35
CA PHE A 66 16.04 2.41 -17.64
C PHE A 66 16.80 3.32 -18.59
N GLN A 67 16.19 3.60 -19.75
CA GLN A 67 16.67 4.71 -20.57
C GLN A 67 16.30 6.03 -19.88
N PRO A 68 17.28 6.94 -19.66
CA PRO A 68 16.99 8.25 -19.10
C PRO A 68 16.07 9.03 -20.04
N ASN A 69 14.83 9.26 -19.63
CA ASN A 69 13.82 10.02 -20.36
C ASN A 69 13.85 11.53 -20.06
N ILE A 70 14.70 11.95 -19.12
CA ILE A 70 14.89 13.35 -18.72
C ILE A 70 16.26 13.77 -19.26
N THR A 71 16.25 14.72 -20.20
CA THR A 71 17.47 15.37 -20.67
C THR A 71 18.02 16.26 -19.56
N GLU A 72 19.30 16.61 -19.63
CA GLU A 72 19.88 17.57 -18.68
C GLU A 72 19.14 18.91 -18.66
N GLU A 73 18.56 19.32 -19.79
CA GLU A 73 17.71 20.50 -19.91
C GLU A 73 16.42 20.35 -19.11
N HIS A 74 15.69 19.24 -19.28
CA HIS A 74 14.49 18.96 -18.47
C HIS A 74 14.81 18.94 -16.97
N SER A 75 15.97 18.39 -16.59
CA SER A 75 16.41 18.37 -15.19
C SER A 75 16.66 19.78 -14.66
N ARG A 76 17.35 20.63 -15.42
CA ARG A 76 17.59 22.04 -15.05
C ARG A 76 16.28 22.80 -14.88
N ASP A 77 15.33 22.62 -15.78
CA ASP A 77 14.03 23.29 -15.72
C ASP A 77 13.20 22.81 -14.52
N LEU A 78 13.19 21.50 -14.23
CA LEU A 78 12.51 20.91 -13.07
C LEU A 78 13.13 21.35 -11.73
N MET A 79 14.43 21.66 -11.71
CA MET A 79 15.14 22.16 -10.53
C MET A 79 15.18 23.70 -10.44
N ALA A 80 14.69 24.41 -11.46
CA ALA A 80 14.67 25.86 -11.48
C ALA A 80 13.67 26.43 -10.45
N LYS A 81 13.90 27.67 -10.04
CA LYS A 81 12.96 28.37 -9.16
C LYS A 81 11.71 28.77 -9.95
N PHE A 82 10.54 28.55 -9.36
CA PHE A 82 9.28 29.06 -9.90
C PHE A 82 9.31 30.58 -10.05
N THR A 83 8.77 31.04 -11.16
CA THR A 83 8.56 32.45 -11.48
C THR A 83 7.17 32.90 -11.04
N LYS A 84 7.00 34.22 -10.88
CA LYS A 84 5.71 34.82 -10.53
C LYS A 84 4.62 34.48 -11.57
N ASP A 85 4.99 34.46 -12.84
CA ASP A 85 4.04 34.24 -13.94
C ASP A 85 3.56 32.79 -13.98
N GLU A 86 4.45 31.81 -13.73
CA GLU A 86 4.08 30.40 -13.58
C GLU A 86 3.09 30.19 -12.43
N ILE A 87 3.33 30.85 -11.29
CA ILE A 87 2.41 30.78 -10.13
C ILE A 87 1.03 31.35 -10.51
N VAL A 88 0.99 32.50 -11.18
CA VAL A 88 -0.28 33.13 -11.61
C VAL A 88 -1.01 32.26 -12.63
N LEU A 89 -0.30 31.65 -13.57
CA LEU A 89 -0.88 30.73 -14.56
C LEU A 89 -1.42 29.46 -13.89
N ALA A 90 -0.68 28.86 -12.95
CA ALA A 90 -1.10 27.67 -12.22
C ALA A 90 -2.36 27.94 -11.37
N VAL A 91 -2.41 29.07 -10.66
CA VAL A 91 -3.60 29.44 -9.87
C VAL A 91 -4.83 29.61 -10.77
N LYS A 92 -4.66 30.13 -11.98
CA LYS A 92 -5.75 30.29 -12.96
C LYS A 92 -6.15 28.98 -13.65
N SER A 93 -5.24 28.01 -13.76
CA SER A 93 -5.48 26.71 -14.43
C SER A 93 -6.11 25.67 -13.52
N ILE A 94 -6.06 25.86 -12.20
CA ILE A 94 -6.85 25.08 -11.25
C ILE A 94 -8.33 25.41 -11.50
N ALA A 95 -9.02 24.55 -12.25
CA ALA A 95 -10.47 24.60 -12.39
C ALA A 95 -11.09 24.69 -10.99
N PRO A 96 -12.19 25.44 -10.79
CA PRO A 96 -12.91 25.37 -9.53
C PRO A 96 -13.33 23.91 -9.35
N LEU A 97 -12.64 23.19 -8.46
CA LEU A 97 -13.07 21.91 -7.95
C LEU A 97 -14.36 22.21 -7.16
N LYS A 98 -15.45 22.37 -7.89
CA LYS A 98 -16.81 22.36 -7.35
C LYS A 98 -17.01 20.97 -6.78
N ALA A 99 -16.83 20.85 -5.47
CA ALA A 99 -17.58 19.88 -4.71
C ALA A 99 -19.04 20.36 -4.67
N PRO A 100 -20.04 19.57 -5.11
CA PRO A 100 -21.38 19.70 -4.57
C PRO A 100 -21.43 19.25 -3.11
#